data_AF-A0A9N7Z4D0-F1
#
_entry.id   AF-A0A9N7Z4D0-F1
#
_cell.length_a   1.000
_cell.length_b   1.000
_cell.length_c   1.000
_cell.angle_alpha   90.00
_cell.angle_beta   90.00
_cell.angle_gamma   90.00
#
_symmetry.space_group_name_H-M   'P 1'
#
loop_
_entity.id
_entity.type
_entity.pdbx_description
1 polymer ?
#
loop_
_entity_poly.entity_id
_entity_poly.type
_entity_poly.pdbx_seq_one_letter_code
_entity_poly.pdbx_strand_id
1 'polypeptide(L)'
;MSPCLYSEANFGSGTKLTVLEFDVEPPKVKVLRPSAKECRNPLDNERQKTLVCVASGFYPDHVSVFWQVDHKNVTSGVVTDEAALRVGNSYKITSQLRVSAEDWYKPELKFECFVRFFNGMEYINYSSFISGDTAPADVLTKEEYLRITTKAKLSYGVFIVKSCVYGAFVAFLVWRLQSSAQKQRN
;
A
#
# COMPACT_ATOMS: atom_id res chain seq x y z
N MET A 1 -48.24 15.89 14.97
CA MET A 1 -46.97 15.14 14.86
C MET A 1 -45.85 16.09 15.18
N SER A 2 -45.31 16.03 16.40
CA SER A 2 -44.20 16.88 16.84
C SER A 2 -42.89 16.35 16.26
N PRO A 3 -42.05 17.18 15.62
CA PRO A 3 -40.74 16.76 15.13
C PRO A 3 -39.80 16.57 16.33
N CYS A 4 -39.13 15.42 16.40
CA CYS A 4 -38.07 15.18 17.38
C CYS A 4 -36.94 16.20 17.13
N LEU A 5 -36.72 17.09 18.11
CA LEU A 5 -35.53 17.94 18.15
C LEU A 5 -34.30 17.04 18.29
N TYR A 6 -33.42 17.09 17.28
CA TYR A 6 -32.12 16.44 17.29
C TYR A 6 -31.19 17.27 18.19
N SER A 7 -30.99 16.85 19.43
CA SER A 7 -29.89 17.37 20.26
C SER A 7 -28.69 16.45 20.09
N GLU A 8 -27.53 17.00 19.68
CA GLU A 8 -26.28 16.26 19.70
C GLU A 8 -25.92 15.88 21.14
N ALA A 9 -25.63 14.59 21.35
CA ALA A 9 -25.16 14.08 22.62
C ALA A 9 -23.64 14.27 22.72
N ASN A 10 -23.19 15.12 23.65
CA ASN A 10 -21.77 15.34 23.91
C ASN A 10 -21.28 14.39 25.01
N PHE A 11 -20.38 13.48 24.66
CA PHE A 11 -19.68 12.61 25.62
C PHE A 11 -18.27 13.12 25.89
N GLY A 12 -17.80 13.00 27.14
CA GLY A 12 -16.40 13.28 27.50
C GLY A 12 -15.44 12.20 27.01
N SER A 13 -14.13 12.37 27.24
CA SER A 13 -13.10 11.41 26.77
C SER A 13 -13.16 10.03 27.44
N GLY A 14 -13.87 9.92 28.57
CA GLY A 14 -13.88 8.72 29.41
C GLY A 14 -12.57 8.55 30.19
N THR A 15 -12.66 7.83 31.31
CA THR A 15 -11.50 7.40 32.12
C THR A 15 -11.64 5.91 32.35
N LYS A 16 -10.62 5.16 31.96
CA LYS A 16 -10.55 3.72 32.22
C LYS A 16 -9.82 3.49 33.53
N LEU A 17 -10.39 2.66 34.41
CA LEU A 17 -9.78 2.23 35.66
C LEU A 17 -9.77 0.71 35.70
N THR A 18 -8.62 0.13 36.07
CA THR A 18 -8.48 -1.31 36.29
C THR A 18 -7.94 -1.52 37.69
N VAL A 19 -8.66 -2.27 38.53
CA VAL A 19 -8.15 -2.75 39.81
C VAL A 19 -7.28 -3.96 39.52
N LEU A 20 -6.00 -3.91 39.90
CA LEU A 20 -5.02 -4.93 39.51
C LEU A 20 -5.27 -6.23 40.27
N GLU A 21 -5.40 -7.31 39.51
CA GLU A 21 -5.48 -8.70 40.01
C GLU A 21 -4.13 -9.42 39.86
N PHE A 22 -3.28 -8.95 38.94
CA PHE A 22 -1.98 -9.51 38.60
C PHE A 22 -0.91 -8.42 38.52
N ASP A 23 0.34 -8.84 38.45
CA ASP A 23 1.48 -7.95 38.23
C ASP A 23 1.40 -7.29 36.84
N VAL A 24 1.90 -6.05 36.77
CA VAL A 24 1.96 -5.30 35.52
C VAL A 24 3.02 -5.90 34.60
N GLU A 25 2.61 -6.33 33.41
CA GLU A 25 3.48 -6.93 32.40
C GLU A 25 3.55 -6.05 31.14
N PRO A 26 4.75 -5.75 30.61
CA PRO A 26 4.90 -4.92 29.43
C PRO A 26 4.59 -5.67 28.12
N PRO A 27 4.11 -4.97 27.07
CA PRO A 27 3.78 -5.60 25.81
C PRO A 27 5.00 -6.08 25.03
N LYS A 28 4.89 -7.27 24.47
CA LYS A 28 5.80 -7.76 23.43
C LYS A 28 5.24 -7.37 22.07
N VAL A 29 5.93 -6.46 21.39
CA VAL A 29 5.51 -5.91 20.10
C VAL A 29 6.23 -6.64 18.97
N LYS A 30 5.46 -7.08 17.96
CA LYS A 30 6.00 -7.69 16.74
C LYS A 30 5.23 -7.19 15.53
N VAL A 31 5.96 -6.73 14.51
CA VAL A 31 5.38 -6.42 13.21
C VAL A 31 5.55 -7.61 12.27
N LEU A 32 4.45 -7.99 11.62
CA LEU A 32 4.36 -9.06 10.65
C LEU A 32 4.35 -8.46 9.24
N ARG A 33 5.05 -9.14 8.34
CA ARG A 33 5.13 -8.78 6.92
C ARG A 33 3.77 -9.01 6.23
N PRO A 34 3.51 -8.31 5.13
CA PRO A 34 2.38 -8.61 4.27
C PRO A 34 2.39 -10.06 3.77
N SER A 35 1.21 -10.61 3.54
CA SER A 35 1.09 -11.94 2.94
C SER A 35 1.58 -11.92 1.49
N ALA A 36 2.41 -12.90 1.11
CA ALA A 36 2.85 -13.05 -0.28
C ALA A 36 1.66 -13.28 -1.24
N LYS A 37 0.55 -13.84 -0.75
CA LYS A 37 -0.67 -14.14 -1.51
C LYS A 37 -1.80 -13.15 -1.24
N GLU A 38 -1.47 -11.92 -0.85
CA GLU A 38 -2.49 -10.88 -0.65
C GLU A 38 -3.25 -10.62 -1.95
N CYS A 39 -4.56 -10.86 -1.92
CA CYS A 39 -5.43 -10.67 -3.07
C CYS A 39 -5.56 -9.19 -3.39
N ARG A 40 -5.49 -8.84 -4.68
CA ARG A 40 -5.82 -7.49 -5.13
C ARG A 40 -7.33 -7.28 -5.01
N ASN A 41 -7.75 -6.21 -4.35
CA ASN A 41 -9.12 -5.74 -4.47
C ASN A 41 -9.30 -5.03 -5.83
N PRO A 42 -10.23 -5.45 -6.70
CA PRO A 42 -10.47 -4.80 -7.99
C PRO A 42 -10.89 -3.33 -7.88
N LEU A 43 -11.45 -2.93 -6.74
CA LEU A 43 -11.85 -1.55 -6.44
C LEU A 43 -10.65 -0.64 -6.13
N ASP A 44 -9.51 -1.22 -5.76
CA ASP A 44 -8.31 -0.46 -5.45
C ASP A 44 -7.55 -0.19 -6.76
N ASN A 45 -7.39 1.11 -7.08
CA ASN A 45 -6.63 1.58 -8.24
C ASN A 45 -5.19 1.05 -8.22
N GLU A 46 -4.63 0.87 -7.02
CA GLU A 46 -3.27 0.43 -6.77
C GLU A 46 -3.24 -0.87 -5.98
N ARG A 47 -2.19 -1.67 -6.19
CA ARG A 47 -1.96 -2.86 -5.36
C ARG A 47 -1.56 -2.40 -3.96
N GLN A 48 -2.26 -2.89 -2.95
CA GLN A 48 -1.96 -2.60 -1.55
C GLN A 48 -1.25 -3.76 -0.87
N LYS A 49 -0.58 -3.44 0.24
CA LYS A 49 0.10 -4.36 1.13
C LYS A 49 -0.32 -4.10 2.57
N THR A 50 -0.65 -5.15 3.30
CA THR A 50 -1.13 -5.04 4.68
C THR A 50 -0.09 -5.53 5.68
N LEU A 51 0.47 -4.63 6.48
CA LEU A 51 1.31 -4.97 7.64
C LEU A 51 0.43 -5.18 8.87
N VAL A 52 0.87 -6.05 9.78
CA VAL A 52 0.14 -6.31 11.03
C VAL A 52 1.09 -6.19 12.22
N CYS A 53 0.79 -5.26 13.12
CA CYS A 53 1.41 -5.16 14.43
C CYS A 53 0.61 -5.98 15.43
N VAL A 54 1.32 -6.81 16.18
CA VAL A 54 0.77 -7.61 17.26
C VAL A 54 1.48 -7.21 18.55
N ALA A 55 0.72 -6.67 19.50
CA ALA A 55 1.16 -6.48 20.87
C ALA A 55 0.53 -7.59 21.72
N SER A 56 1.33 -8.29 22.52
CA SER A 56 0.84 -9.45 23.28
C SER A 56 1.53 -9.57 24.63
N GLY A 57 0.87 -10.26 25.56
CA GLY A 57 1.42 -10.57 26.87
C GLY A 57 1.52 -9.36 27.80
N PHE A 58 0.67 -8.34 27.60
CA PHE A 58 0.64 -7.17 28.48
C PHE A 58 -0.50 -7.25 29.47
N TYR A 59 -0.32 -6.64 30.64
CA TYR A 59 -1.36 -6.43 31.63
C TYR A 59 -1.02 -5.18 32.44
N PRO A 60 -1.98 -4.29 32.74
CA PRO A 60 -3.39 -4.27 32.31
C PRO A 60 -3.56 -3.82 30.84
N ASP A 61 -4.78 -3.66 30.34
CA ASP A 61 -5.08 -3.35 28.94
C ASP A 61 -5.07 -1.85 28.57
N HIS A 62 -4.23 -1.08 29.25
CA HIS A 62 -4.06 0.36 29.02
C HIS A 62 -2.99 0.61 27.96
N VAL A 63 -3.36 0.36 26.71
CA VAL A 63 -2.49 0.52 25.55
C VAL A 63 -3.13 1.42 24.49
N SER A 64 -2.31 2.17 23.78
CA SER A 64 -2.67 2.77 22.50
C SER A 64 -1.62 2.44 21.45
N VAL A 65 -2.06 2.14 20.23
CA VAL A 65 -1.19 1.71 19.13
C VAL A 65 -1.15 2.78 18.06
N PHE A 66 0.04 3.13 17.58
CA PHE A 66 0.22 4.06 16.48
C PHE A 66 1.38 3.63 15.57
N TRP A 67 1.37 4.11 14.34
CA TRP A 67 2.36 3.75 13.33
C TRP A 67 3.19 4.95 12.92
N GLN A 68 4.47 4.68 12.63
CA GLN A 68 5.35 5.60 11.93
C GLN A 68 5.91 4.95 10.68
N VAL A 69 5.92 5.72 9.59
CA VAL A 69 6.61 5.38 8.35
C VAL A 69 7.64 6.46 8.10
N ASP A 70 8.91 6.10 8.00
CA ASP A 70 10.02 7.05 7.85
C ASP A 70 9.96 8.18 8.90
N HIS A 71 9.82 7.79 10.17
CA HIS A 71 9.74 8.68 11.34
C HIS A 71 8.55 9.66 11.38
N LYS A 72 7.56 9.49 10.49
CA LYS A 72 6.34 10.30 10.45
C LYS A 72 5.14 9.48 10.89
N ASN A 73 4.32 10.05 11.77
CA ASN A 73 3.07 9.41 12.21
C ASN A 73 2.12 9.24 11.02
N VAL A 74 1.56 8.04 10.89
CA VAL A 74 0.59 7.71 9.84
C VAL A 74 -0.71 7.24 10.49
N THR A 75 -1.82 7.79 10.00
CA THR A 75 -3.19 7.40 10.39
C THR A 75 -3.99 6.84 9.21
N SER A 76 -3.59 7.19 7.98
CA SER A 76 -4.22 6.66 6.77
C SER A 76 -3.96 5.16 6.64
N GLY A 77 -5.00 4.38 6.36
CA GLY A 77 -4.90 2.92 6.22
C GLY A 77 -4.64 2.16 7.51
N VAL A 78 -4.63 2.84 8.67
CA VAL A 78 -4.48 2.21 9.99
C VAL A 78 -5.84 1.74 10.49
N VAL A 79 -5.91 0.47 10.88
CA VAL A 79 -7.08 -0.11 11.53
C VAL A 79 -6.59 -0.87 12.76
N THR A 80 -6.95 -0.39 13.95
CA THR A 80 -6.59 -1.00 15.23
C THR A 80 -7.83 -1.65 15.84
N ASP A 81 -7.67 -2.81 16.47
CA ASP A 81 -8.77 -3.47 17.19
C ASP A 81 -9.37 -2.51 18.23
N GLU A 82 -10.69 -2.46 18.33
CA GLU A 82 -11.41 -1.55 19.24
C GLU A 82 -11.07 -1.80 20.72
N ALA A 83 -10.80 -3.06 21.07
CA ALA A 83 -10.45 -3.48 22.42
C ALA A 83 -9.38 -4.58 22.40
N ALA A 84 -8.57 -4.64 23.45
CA ALA A 84 -7.60 -5.70 23.63
C ALA A 84 -8.31 -7.01 24.01
N LEU A 85 -7.94 -8.10 23.35
CA LEU A 85 -8.42 -9.44 23.64
C LEU A 85 -7.70 -10.01 24.86
N ARG A 86 -8.45 -10.48 25.86
CA ARG A 86 -7.90 -11.20 27.02
C ARG A 86 -7.51 -12.63 26.62
N VAL A 87 -6.28 -13.02 26.93
CA VAL A 87 -5.71 -14.35 26.72
C VAL A 87 -5.08 -14.83 28.04
N GLY A 88 -5.83 -15.64 28.79
CA GLY A 88 -5.48 -16.02 30.15
C GLY A 88 -5.44 -14.81 31.08
N ASN A 89 -4.27 -14.54 31.66
CA ASN A 89 -4.05 -13.43 32.58
C ASN A 89 -3.49 -12.17 31.88
N SER A 90 -3.24 -12.26 30.57
CA SER A 90 -2.65 -11.17 29.78
C SER A 90 -3.60 -10.72 28.66
N TYR A 91 -3.22 -9.65 27.97
CA TYR A 91 -3.95 -9.11 26.85
C TYR A 91 -3.13 -9.14 25.56
N LYS A 92 -3.85 -9.08 24.44
CA LYS A 92 -3.34 -8.99 23.09
C LYS A 92 -4.15 -7.96 22.31
N ILE A 93 -3.49 -7.10 21.55
CA ILE A 93 -4.13 -6.16 20.63
C ILE A 93 -3.42 -6.21 19.28
N THR A 94 -4.16 -6.08 18.19
CA THR A 94 -3.60 -5.99 16.85
C THR A 94 -3.94 -4.68 16.16
N SER A 95 -3.02 -4.22 15.32
CA SER A 95 -3.19 -3.05 14.48
C SER A 95 -2.68 -3.37 13.09
N GLN A 96 -3.45 -3.02 12.07
CA GLN A 96 -3.16 -3.26 10.67
C GLN A 96 -2.82 -1.92 10.01
N LEU A 97 -1.82 -1.93 9.13
CA LEU A 97 -1.45 -0.77 8.33
C LEU A 97 -1.47 -1.17 6.85
N ARG A 98 -2.38 -0.58 6.08
CA ARG A 98 -2.45 -0.75 4.62
C ARG A 98 -1.60 0.32 3.94
N VAL A 99 -0.63 -0.12 3.14
CA VAL A 99 0.29 0.75 2.38
C VAL A 99 0.23 0.41 0.89
N SER A 100 0.74 1.31 0.04
CA SER A 100 0.89 1.01 -1.38
C SER A 100 1.97 -0.07 -1.58
N ALA A 101 1.83 -0.89 -2.62
CA ALA A 101 2.87 -1.83 -2.99
C ALA A 101 4.17 -1.11 -3.39
N GLU A 102 4.06 0.10 -3.96
CA GLU A 102 5.23 0.92 -4.31
C GLU A 102 6.04 1.31 -3.07
N ASP A 103 5.38 1.66 -1.96
CA ASP A 103 6.07 1.99 -0.70
C ASP A 103 6.56 0.74 0.03
N TRP A 104 5.80 -0.36 0.00
CA TRP A 104 6.27 -1.61 0.59
C TRP A 104 7.57 -2.11 -0.06
N TYR A 105 7.72 -1.90 -1.38
CA TYR A 105 8.90 -2.36 -2.13
C TYR A 105 10.08 -1.37 -2.14
N LYS A 106 10.08 -0.40 -1.22
CA LYS A 106 11.19 0.52 -0.96
C LYS A 106 11.96 0.05 0.28
N PRO A 107 13.13 -0.60 0.12
CA PRO A 107 13.88 -1.14 1.26
C PRO A 107 14.38 -0.07 2.24
N GLU A 108 14.45 1.19 1.80
CA GLU A 108 14.78 2.35 2.63
C GLU A 108 13.65 2.75 3.59
N LEU A 109 12.40 2.40 3.29
CA LEU A 109 11.27 2.76 4.14
C LEU A 109 11.19 1.83 5.35
N LYS A 110 11.14 2.44 6.53
CA LYS A 110 10.97 1.77 7.82
C LYS A 110 9.54 1.92 8.29
N PHE A 111 8.85 0.79 8.49
CA PHE A 111 7.51 0.73 9.05
C PHE A 111 7.61 0.31 10.51
N GLU A 112 7.31 1.24 11.42
CA GLU A 112 7.47 1.04 12.86
C GLU A 112 6.12 1.16 13.55
N CYS A 113 5.78 0.14 14.34
CA CYS A 113 4.61 0.15 15.21
C CYS A 113 5.04 0.49 16.62
N PHE A 114 4.34 1.45 17.23
CA PHE A 114 4.51 1.84 18.61
C PHE A 114 3.28 1.45 19.42
N VAL A 115 3.52 0.95 20.62
CA VAL A 115 2.52 0.61 21.63
C VAL A 115 2.84 1.43 22.87
N ARG A 116 2.02 2.45 23.11
CA ARG A 116 2.10 3.30 24.29
C ARG A 116 1.33 2.61 25.41
N PHE A 117 2.06 2.07 26.39
CA PHE A 117 1.56 1.29 27.50
C PHE A 117 1.62 2.09 28.80
N PHE A 118 0.54 2.10 29.56
CA PHE A 118 0.52 2.68 30.90
C PHE A 118 0.80 1.61 31.95
N ASN A 119 1.92 1.75 32.66
CA ASN A 119 2.34 0.77 33.68
C ASN A 119 1.73 1.01 35.07
N GLY A 120 0.82 1.98 35.20
CA GLY A 120 0.25 2.41 36.48
C GLY A 120 0.81 3.74 37.00
N MET A 121 1.99 4.17 36.56
CA MET A 121 2.60 5.45 36.93
C MET A 121 2.81 6.35 35.73
N GLU A 122 3.30 5.80 34.62
CA GLU A 122 3.65 6.56 33.42
C GLU A 122 3.36 5.79 32.14
N TYR A 123 3.45 6.49 31.02
CA TYR A 123 3.33 5.90 29.69
C TYR A 123 4.70 5.60 29.09
N ILE A 124 4.92 4.33 28.76
CA ILE A 124 6.15 3.83 28.13
C ILE A 124 5.83 3.36 26.71
N ASN A 125 6.67 3.73 25.75
CA ASN A 125 6.52 3.32 24.36
C ASN A 125 7.36 2.06 24.09
N TYR A 126 6.70 1.02 23.61
CA TYR A 126 7.34 -0.19 23.07
C TYR A 126 7.19 -0.19 21.56
N SER A 127 8.24 -0.52 20.82
CA SER A 127 8.15 -0.56 19.37
C SER A 127 8.77 -1.80 18.75
N SER A 128 8.32 -2.08 17.54
CA SER A 128 8.94 -3.05 16.64
C SER A 128 8.79 -2.52 15.22
N PHE A 129 9.77 -2.83 14.37
CA PHE A 129 9.79 -2.33 13.01
C PHE A 129 10.15 -3.41 12.00
N ILE A 130 9.76 -3.17 10.76
CA ILE A 130 10.28 -3.88 9.60
C ILE A 130 10.65 -2.86 8.52
N SER A 131 11.68 -3.19 7.75
CA SER A 131 11.99 -2.46 6.52
C SER A 131 11.12 -2.97 5.37
N GLY A 132 10.92 -2.12 4.37
CA GLY A 132 10.36 -2.52 3.09
C GLY A 132 11.16 -3.66 2.45
N ASP A 133 10.50 -4.39 1.57
CA ASP A 133 11.11 -5.49 0.82
C ASP A 133 11.68 -4.99 -0.51
N THR A 134 12.51 -5.78 -1.15
CA THR A 134 12.86 -5.55 -2.55
C THR A 134 11.72 -6.04 -3.45
N ALA A 135 11.37 -5.27 -4.48
CA ALA A 135 10.42 -5.71 -5.49
C ALA A 135 10.85 -7.08 -6.08
N PRO A 136 9.96 -8.08 -6.18
CA PRO A 136 10.26 -9.31 -6.88
C PRO A 136 10.65 -9.02 -8.33
N ALA A 137 11.61 -9.78 -8.89
CA ALA A 137 12.10 -9.57 -10.25
C ALA A 137 11.00 -9.66 -11.34
N ASP A 138 9.88 -10.32 -11.04
CA ASP A 138 8.71 -10.46 -11.94
C ASP A 138 7.70 -9.29 -11.82
N VAL A 139 7.88 -8.40 -10.84
CA VAL A 139 7.02 -7.22 -10.69
C VAL A 139 7.56 -6.12 -11.60
N LEU A 140 6.93 -5.96 -12.76
CA LEU A 140 7.24 -4.91 -13.72
C LEU A 140 7.10 -3.53 -13.07
N THR A 141 8.22 -2.86 -12.83
CA THR A 141 8.24 -1.50 -12.27
C THR A 141 7.72 -0.49 -13.28
N LYS A 142 7.21 0.65 -12.80
CA LYS A 142 6.75 1.74 -13.66
C LYS A 142 7.85 2.24 -14.60
N GLU A 143 9.09 2.32 -14.11
CA GLU A 143 10.25 2.74 -14.89
C GLU A 143 10.55 1.76 -16.03
N GLU A 144 10.52 0.46 -15.73
CA GLU A 144 10.78 -0.59 -16.71
C GLU A 144 9.67 -0.69 -17.75
N TYR A 145 8.40 -0.56 -17.33
CA TYR A 145 7.26 -0.44 -18.25
C TYR A 145 7.42 0.76 -19.19
N LEU A 146 7.77 1.94 -18.66
CA LEU A 146 7.98 3.13 -19.47
C LEU A 146 9.15 2.96 -20.45
N ARG A 147 10.24 2.32 -20.02
CA ARG A 147 11.40 2.03 -20.88
C ARG A 147 11.03 1.07 -22.00
N ILE A 148 10.33 -0.03 -21.70
CA ILE A 148 9.87 -1.01 -22.69
C ILE A 148 8.90 -0.35 -23.67
N THR A 149 7.90 0.38 -23.17
CA THR A 149 6.88 1.04 -24.00
C THR A 149 7.49 2.11 -24.90
N THR A 150 8.47 2.88 -24.40
CA THR A 150 9.15 3.90 -25.20
C THR A 150 9.98 3.27 -26.32
N LYS A 151 10.73 2.20 -26.03
CA LYS A 151 11.45 1.43 -27.06
C LYS A 151 10.50 0.86 -28.10
N ALA A 152 9.37 0.28 -27.67
CA ALA A 152 8.35 -0.23 -28.56
C ALA A 152 7.78 0.88 -29.45
N LYS A 153 7.41 2.03 -28.89
CA LYS A 153 6.93 3.19 -29.65
C LYS A 153 7.93 3.66 -30.72
N LEU A 154 9.22 3.75 -30.37
CA LEU A 154 10.26 4.10 -31.33
C LEU A 154 10.37 3.07 -32.46
N SER A 155 10.33 1.78 -32.12
CA SER A 155 10.37 0.70 -33.13
C SER A 155 9.16 0.74 -34.07
N TYR A 156 7.95 0.90 -33.53
CA TYR A 156 6.72 1.03 -34.31
C TYR A 156 6.75 2.27 -35.21
N GLY A 157 7.28 3.39 -34.72
CA GLY A 157 7.50 4.59 -35.53
C GLY A 157 8.37 4.32 -36.76
N VAL A 158 9.48 3.59 -36.59
CA VAL A 158 10.35 3.20 -37.71
C VAL A 158 9.64 2.28 -38.70
N PHE A 159 8.86 1.31 -38.23
CA PHE A 159 8.08 0.42 -39.10
C PHE A 159 7.03 1.18 -39.91
N ILE A 160 6.30 2.11 -39.29
CA ILE A 160 5.30 2.94 -39.97
C ILE A 160 5.96 3.78 -41.06
N VAL A 161 7.06 4.47 -40.75
CA VAL A 161 7.78 5.30 -41.73
C VAL A 161 8.28 4.44 -42.90
N LYS A 162 8.90 3.29 -42.63
CA LYS A 162 9.32 2.36 -43.69
C LYS A 162 8.14 1.93 -44.56
N SER A 163 7.02 1.54 -43.95
CA SER A 163 5.81 1.13 -44.67
C SER A 163 5.28 2.24 -45.59
N CYS A 164 5.27 3.50 -45.13
CA CYS A 164 4.86 4.64 -45.96
C CYS A 164 5.81 4.85 -47.16
N VAL A 165 7.12 4.71 -46.96
CA VAL A 165 8.12 4.82 -48.04
C VAL A 165 7.95 3.70 -49.07
N TYR A 166 7.73 2.45 -48.62
CA TYR A 166 7.44 1.33 -49.53
C TYR A 166 6.15 1.57 -50.32
N GLY A 167 5.09 2.05 -49.66
CA GLY A 167 3.83 2.38 -50.32
C GLY A 167 3.99 3.45 -51.42
N ALA A 168 4.73 4.52 -51.13
CA ALA A 168 5.01 5.58 -52.11
C ALA A 168 5.85 5.07 -53.29
N PHE A 169 6.85 4.21 -53.03
CA PHE A 169 7.70 3.63 -54.08
C PHE A 169 6.90 2.73 -55.04
N VAL A 170 6.05 1.85 -54.50
CA VAL A 170 5.19 0.97 -55.32
C VAL A 170 4.20 1.79 -56.14
N ALA A 171 3.57 2.82 -55.55
CA ALA A 171 2.68 3.72 -56.27
C ALA A 171 3.39 4.44 -57.42
N PHE A 172 4.62 4.90 -57.21
CA PHE A 172 5.45 5.51 -58.26
C PHE A 172 5.77 4.54 -59.41
N LEU A 173 6.13 3.29 -59.11
CA LEU A 173 6.39 2.27 -60.13
C LEU A 173 5.15 1.97 -60.97
N VAL A 174 3.99 1.81 -60.33
CA VAL A 174 2.71 1.58 -61.02
C VAL A 174 2.37 2.77 -61.93
N TRP A 175 2.52 3.99 -61.43
CA TRP A 175 2.27 5.20 -62.23
C TRP A 175 3.18 5.29 -63.46
N ARG A 176 4.48 4.97 -63.29
CA ARG A 176 5.44 4.90 -64.40
C ARG A 176 5.04 3.87 -65.46
N LEU A 177 4.69 2.66 -65.05
CA LEU A 177 4.28 1.58 -65.97
C LEU A 177 3.01 1.94 -66.75
N GLN A 178 2.00 2.50 -66.09
CA GLN A 178 0.77 2.96 -66.75
C GLN A 178 1.04 4.09 -67.76
N SER A 179 1.91 5.06 -67.43
CA SER A 179 2.26 6.14 -68.37
C SER A 179 3.03 5.65 -69.60
N SER A 180 3.89 4.63 -69.43
CA SER A 180 4.63 4.02 -70.52
C SER A 180 3.72 3.21 -71.45
N ALA A 181 2.77 2.46 -70.89
CA ALA A 181 1.77 1.72 -71.68
C ALA A 181 0.85 2.65 -72.48
N GLN A 182 0.46 3.79 -71.90
CA GLN A 182 -0.32 4.81 -72.60
C GLN A 182 0.46 5.44 -73.77
N LYS A 183 1.78 5.58 -73.64
CA LYS A 183 2.66 6.15 -74.67
C LYS A 183 2.96 5.20 -75.84
N GLN A 184 2.80 3.88 -75.66
CA GLN A 184 2.91 2.88 -76.74
C GLN A 184 1.60 2.65 -77.51
N ARG A 185 0.48 3.24 -77.06
CA ARG A 185 -0.86 3.04 -77.62
C ARG A 185 -1.35 4.20 -78.50
N ASN A 186 -0.51 5.22 -78.69
CA ASN A 186 -0.66 6.33 -79.64
C ASN A 186 0.52 6.29 -80.62
#